data_AF-A0A2W0BLI5-F1
#
_entry.id   AF-A0A2W0BLI5-F1
#
_cell.length_a   1.000
_cell.length_b   1.000
_cell.length_c   1.000
_cell.angle_alpha   90.00
_cell.angle_beta   90.00
_cell.angle_gamma   90.00
#
_symmetry.space_group_name_H-M   'P 1'
#
loop_
_entity.id
_entity.type
_entity.pdbx_description
1 polymer ?
#
loop_
_entity_poly.entity_id
_entity_poly.type
_entity_poly.pdbx_seq_one_letter_code
_entity_poly.pdbx_strand_id
1 'polypeptide(L)'
;MRLIVDYTKKSAPKYGFVDLMLLEESSFLYSAIIELKLFNLVGLYCGKKGEWIKNPEFKDLYKLNEELKTEAEDELINRNYMHWSKDDNCYKIITAKKYIDEGVKQLKKYIFVISKGNAQIKEKSVGILDSRISIESGLSYTRGILIASFGSQRVLTREINLKKIYRKFVINDK
;
A
#
# COMPACT_ATOMS: atom_id res chain seq x y z
N MET A 1 2.49 -6.93 8.10
CA MET A 1 2.02 -8.35 8.22
C MET A 1 2.44 -9.13 6.98
N ARG A 2 2.96 -10.35 7.12
CA ARG A 2 3.35 -11.21 5.98
C ARG A 2 2.20 -12.10 5.50
N LEU A 3 2.07 -12.20 4.18
CA LEU A 3 1.06 -13.01 3.48
C LEU A 3 1.70 -13.99 2.51
N ILE A 4 1.02 -15.11 2.24
CA ILE A 4 1.19 -15.87 0.99
C ILE A 4 0.07 -15.43 0.06
N VAL A 5 0.40 -14.78 -1.04
CA VAL A 5 -0.58 -14.14 -1.92
C VAL A 5 -0.89 -14.93 -3.19
N ASP A 6 -0.03 -15.88 -3.55
CA ASP A 6 -0.14 -16.74 -4.74
C ASP A 6 0.98 -17.82 -4.68
N TYR A 7 0.97 -18.78 -5.60
CA TYR A 7 2.06 -19.75 -5.81
C TYR A 7 2.55 -19.70 -7.27
N THR A 8 3.85 -19.92 -7.47
CA THR A 8 4.42 -20.05 -8.81
C THR A 8 4.03 -21.39 -9.44
N LYS A 9 4.25 -21.55 -10.76
CA LYS A 9 4.09 -22.84 -11.46
C LYS A 9 4.93 -23.96 -10.84
N LYS A 10 6.11 -23.63 -10.29
CA LYS A 10 6.99 -24.56 -9.56
C LYS A 10 6.58 -24.76 -8.10
N SER A 11 5.38 -24.35 -7.71
CA SER A 11 4.84 -24.46 -6.35
C SER A 11 5.60 -23.69 -5.27
N ALA A 12 6.48 -22.76 -5.62
CA ALA A 12 7.09 -21.85 -4.66
C ALA A 12 6.10 -20.74 -4.26
N PRO A 13 5.95 -20.41 -2.96
CA PRO A 13 5.03 -19.37 -2.50
C PRO A 13 5.50 -17.98 -2.96
N LYS A 14 4.55 -17.14 -3.38
CA LYS A 14 4.76 -15.71 -3.57
C LYS A 14 4.31 -14.96 -2.33
N TYR A 15 5.20 -14.15 -1.78
CA TYR A 15 4.93 -13.41 -0.56
C TYR A 15 4.36 -12.02 -0.86
N GLY A 16 3.53 -11.54 0.06
CA GLY A 16 3.07 -10.15 0.11
C GLY A 16 3.28 -9.58 1.49
N PHE A 17 3.40 -8.27 1.57
CA PHE A 17 3.62 -7.55 2.83
C PHE A 17 2.63 -6.39 2.90
N VAL A 18 1.80 -6.43 3.93
CA VAL A 18 0.92 -5.31 4.30
C VAL A 18 1.75 -4.30 5.07
N ASP A 19 1.67 -3.02 4.66
CA ASP A 19 2.37 -1.91 5.32
C ASP A 19 1.91 -1.77 6.77
N LEU A 20 0.60 -1.58 7.00
CA LEU A 20 0.02 -1.51 8.33
C LEU A 20 -1.33 -2.24 8.40
N MET A 21 -1.61 -2.85 9.55
CA MET A 21 -2.90 -3.43 9.89
C MET A 21 -3.33 -2.86 11.23
N LEU A 22 -4.54 -2.32 11.28
CA LEU A 22 -5.18 -1.82 12.50
C LEU A 22 -6.28 -2.79 12.89
N LEU A 23 -6.31 -3.16 14.15
CA LEU A 23 -7.36 -3.99 14.74
C LEU A 23 -8.09 -3.17 15.80
N GLU A 24 -9.41 -3.26 15.83
CA GLU A 24 -10.18 -2.68 16.91
C GLU A 24 -10.18 -3.64 18.12
N GLU A 25 -9.49 -3.25 19.19
CA GLU A 25 -9.31 -4.07 20.39
C GLU A 25 -10.62 -4.32 21.17
N SER A 26 -11.54 -3.36 21.15
CA SER A 26 -12.74 -3.40 22.01
C SER A 26 -13.80 -4.41 21.56
N SER A 27 -13.89 -4.69 20.25
CA SER A 27 -14.94 -5.53 19.68
C SER A 27 -14.41 -6.63 18.76
N PHE A 28 -13.17 -6.49 18.26
CA PHE A 28 -12.59 -7.28 17.18
C PHE A 28 -13.49 -7.39 15.94
N LEU A 29 -14.48 -6.50 15.82
CA LEU A 29 -15.47 -6.49 14.75
C LEU A 29 -14.92 -5.78 13.52
N TYR A 30 -14.03 -4.79 13.70
CA TYR A 30 -13.45 -4.01 12.62
C TYR A 30 -11.94 -4.15 12.54
N SER A 31 -11.45 -4.20 11.30
CA SER A 31 -10.04 -4.13 10.97
C SER A 31 -9.82 -3.22 9.76
N ALA A 32 -8.66 -2.60 9.69
CA ALA A 32 -8.25 -1.81 8.54
C ALA A 32 -6.87 -2.27 8.05
N ILE A 33 -6.73 -2.40 6.75
CA ILE A 33 -5.44 -2.63 6.10
C ILE A 33 -5.08 -1.32 5.41
N ILE A 34 -3.88 -0.84 5.67
CA ILE A 34 -3.37 0.39 5.10
C ILE A 34 -2.26 0.06 4.10
N GLU A 35 -2.36 0.67 2.92
CA GLU A 35 -1.31 0.73 1.90
C GLU A 35 -0.78 2.17 1.84
N LEU A 36 0.54 2.32 1.90
CA LEU A 36 1.22 3.62 1.89
C LEU A 36 1.89 3.87 0.55
N LYS A 37 1.65 5.05 -0.03
CA LYS A 37 2.37 5.55 -1.21
C LYS A 37 3.06 6.85 -0.86
N LEU A 38 4.38 6.89 -1.07
CA LEU A 38 5.19 8.10 -0.89
C LEU A 38 5.59 8.66 -2.25
N PHE A 39 5.14 9.87 -2.53
CA PHE A 39 5.61 10.71 -3.62
C PHE A 39 6.54 11.78 -3.04
N ASN A 40 7.81 11.42 -2.88
CA ASN A 40 8.80 12.35 -2.33
C ASN A 40 9.09 13.51 -3.31
N LEU A 41 9.59 14.63 -2.78
CA LEU A 41 9.83 15.84 -3.56
C LEU A 41 10.82 15.62 -4.71
N VAL A 42 11.88 14.83 -4.50
CA VAL A 42 12.89 14.56 -5.54
C VAL A 42 12.27 13.83 -6.73
N GLY A 43 11.50 12.77 -6.49
CA GLY A 43 10.85 12.00 -7.54
C GLY A 43 9.75 12.79 -8.26
N LEU A 44 9.02 13.65 -7.55
CA LEU A 44 8.04 14.57 -8.16
C LEU A 44 8.75 15.65 -9.02
N TYR A 45 9.86 16.21 -8.52
CA TYR A 45 10.66 17.18 -9.26
C TYR A 45 11.26 16.57 -10.53
N CYS A 46 11.90 15.40 -10.41
CA CYS A 46 12.46 14.67 -11.54
C CYS A 46 11.37 14.22 -12.53
N GLY A 47 10.20 13.81 -12.03
CA GLY A 47 9.04 13.50 -12.86
C GLY A 47 8.54 14.70 -13.68
N LYS A 48 8.54 15.90 -13.08
CA LYS A 48 8.23 17.17 -13.79
C LYS A 48 9.30 17.53 -14.84
N LYS A 49 10.57 17.23 -14.57
CA LYS A 49 11.69 17.54 -15.48
C LYS A 49 11.88 16.51 -16.60
N GLY A 50 11.43 15.27 -16.39
CA GLY A 50 11.62 14.18 -17.34
C GLY A 50 12.99 13.49 -17.24
N GLU A 51 13.84 13.88 -16.30
CA GLU A 51 15.17 13.31 -16.07
C GLU A 51 15.48 13.19 -14.57
N TRP A 52 16.38 12.26 -14.22
CA TRP A 52 16.78 12.08 -12.83
C TRP A 52 17.88 13.06 -12.43
N ILE A 53 17.58 13.90 -11.44
CA ILE A 53 18.51 14.87 -10.87
C ILE A 53 18.83 14.42 -9.44
N LYS A 54 20.07 13.97 -9.21
CA LYS A 54 20.47 13.34 -7.94
C LYS A 54 20.32 14.26 -6.73
N ASN A 55 20.71 15.52 -6.88
CA ASN A 55 20.70 16.53 -5.83
C ASN A 55 20.04 17.83 -6.35
N PRO A 56 18.70 17.90 -6.42
CA PRO A 56 18.03 19.13 -6.79
C PRO A 56 18.29 20.24 -5.77
N GLU A 57 18.29 21.49 -6.22
CA GLU A 57 18.46 22.66 -5.36
C GLU A 57 17.35 22.74 -4.29
N PHE A 58 17.72 23.08 -3.05
CA PHE A 58 16.76 23.18 -1.95
C PHE A 58 15.61 24.15 -2.27
N LYS A 59 15.92 25.30 -2.88
CA LYS A 59 14.94 26.32 -3.26
C LYS A 59 13.87 25.77 -4.22
N ASP A 60 14.28 24.90 -5.13
CA ASP A 60 13.37 24.27 -6.10
C ASP A 60 12.43 23.27 -5.42
N LEU A 61 12.97 22.43 -4.52
CA LEU A 61 12.17 21.46 -3.76
C LEU A 61 11.23 22.17 -2.78
N TYR A 62 11.67 23.25 -2.15
CA TYR A 62 10.84 24.09 -1.29
C TYR A 62 9.67 24.68 -2.07
N LYS A 63 9.94 25.32 -3.22
CA LYS A 63 8.90 25.86 -4.10
C LYS A 63 7.90 24.79 -4.53
N LEU A 64 8.39 23.62 -4.94
CA LEU A 64 7.55 22.48 -5.31
C LEU A 64 6.64 22.04 -4.14
N ASN A 65 7.18 22.02 -2.92
CA ASN A 65 6.42 21.64 -1.74
C ASN A 65 5.35 22.67 -1.39
N GLU A 66 5.60 23.97 -1.59
CA GLU A 66 4.57 25.00 -1.45
C GLU A 66 3.47 24.88 -2.52
N GLU A 67 3.84 24.65 -3.79
CA GLU A 67 2.91 24.41 -4.90
C GLU A 67 1.94 23.25 -4.57
N LEU A 68 2.47 22.13 -4.07
CA LEU A 68 1.70 20.93 -3.72
C LEU A 68 0.59 21.15 -2.68
N LYS A 69 0.70 22.18 -1.83
CA LYS A 69 -0.30 22.42 -0.75
C LYS A 69 -1.63 22.91 -1.30
N THR A 70 -1.56 23.72 -2.35
CA THR A 70 -2.71 24.42 -2.92
C THR A 70 -3.25 23.78 -4.19
N GLU A 71 -2.50 22.85 -4.80
CA GLU A 71 -2.95 22.15 -6.00
C GLU A 71 -4.22 21.34 -5.78
N ALA A 72 -5.09 21.38 -6.81
CA ALA A 72 -6.30 20.60 -6.81
C ALA A 72 -5.97 19.09 -6.88
N GLU A 73 -6.86 18.25 -6.36
CA GLU A 73 -6.64 16.80 -6.37
C GLU A 73 -6.46 16.24 -7.77
N ASP A 74 -7.23 16.72 -8.75
CA ASP A 74 -7.13 16.31 -10.15
C ASP A 74 -5.79 16.68 -10.78
N GLU A 75 -5.16 17.78 -10.36
CA GLU A 75 -3.82 18.16 -10.80
C GLU A 75 -2.76 17.24 -10.16
N LEU A 76 -2.88 17.00 -8.85
CA LEU A 76 -1.97 16.13 -8.09
C LEU A 76 -1.89 14.72 -8.65
N ILE A 77 -3.03 14.09 -8.93
CA ILE A 77 -3.06 12.72 -9.47
C ILE A 77 -2.50 12.64 -10.90
N ASN A 78 -2.48 13.74 -11.64
CA ASN A 78 -1.93 13.79 -13.00
C ASN A 78 -0.44 14.11 -13.04
N ARG A 79 0.20 14.44 -11.90
CA ARG A 79 1.64 14.66 -11.84
C ARG A 79 2.42 13.41 -12.25
N ASN A 80 3.49 13.65 -13.01
CA ASN A 80 4.52 12.66 -13.27
C ASN A 80 5.40 12.50 -12.02
N TYR A 81 5.76 11.25 -11.75
CA TYR A 81 6.64 10.86 -10.67
C TYR A 81 7.73 9.95 -11.23
N MET A 82 8.99 10.26 -10.94
CA MET A 82 10.11 9.43 -11.31
C MET A 82 10.57 8.59 -10.13
N HIS A 83 10.73 7.29 -10.34
CA HIS A 83 11.19 6.35 -9.31
C HIS A 83 12.21 5.37 -9.88
N TRP A 84 13.01 4.77 -8.99
CA TRP A 84 13.86 3.64 -9.36
C TRP A 84 13.01 2.37 -9.51
N SER A 85 13.05 1.73 -10.67
CA SER A 85 12.48 0.40 -10.88
C SER A 85 13.52 -0.65 -10.54
N LYS A 86 13.25 -1.49 -9.54
CA LYS A 86 14.15 -2.60 -9.19
C LYS A 86 14.17 -3.69 -10.26
N ASP A 87 13.02 -3.92 -10.89
CA ASP A 87 12.86 -4.99 -11.90
C ASP A 87 13.63 -4.66 -13.18
N ASP A 88 13.67 -3.39 -13.56
CA ASP A 88 14.33 -2.93 -14.79
C ASP A 88 15.70 -2.29 -14.55
N ASN A 89 16.08 -2.14 -13.28
CA ASN A 89 17.34 -1.51 -12.86
C ASN A 89 17.58 -0.11 -13.46
N CYS A 90 16.51 0.70 -13.57
CA CYS A 90 16.56 2.05 -14.14
C CYS A 90 15.50 2.97 -13.54
N TYR A 91 15.66 4.29 -13.73
CA TYR A 91 14.63 5.26 -13.39
C TYR A 91 13.49 5.23 -14.40
N LYS A 92 12.26 5.20 -13.91
CA LYS A 92 11.04 5.22 -14.73
C LYS A 92 10.11 6.34 -14.30
N ILE A 93 9.38 6.88 -15.26
CA ILE A 93 8.31 7.85 -15.02
C ILE A 93 6.98 7.09 -14.98
N ILE A 94 6.16 7.44 -13.99
CA ILE A 94 4.79 6.97 -13.82
C ILE A 94 3.91 8.15 -13.42
N THR A 95 2.64 8.16 -13.80
CA THR A 95 1.70 9.15 -13.26
C THR A 95 1.29 8.77 -11.83
N ALA A 96 1.06 9.77 -10.98
CA ALA A 96 0.62 9.52 -9.61
C ALA A 96 -0.68 8.70 -9.56
N LYS A 97 -1.62 8.97 -10.46
CA LYS A 97 -2.85 8.20 -10.65
C LYS A 97 -2.56 6.73 -10.88
N LYS A 98 -1.70 6.38 -11.84
CA LYS A 98 -1.39 4.98 -12.14
C LYS A 98 -0.75 4.30 -10.93
N TYR A 99 0.14 4.98 -10.21
CA TYR A 99 0.79 4.40 -9.04
C TYR A 99 -0.19 4.18 -7.86
N ILE A 100 -1.11 5.11 -7.65
CA ILE A 100 -2.22 4.97 -6.69
C ILE A 100 -3.16 3.83 -7.10
N ASP A 101 -3.55 3.74 -8.36
CA ASP A 101 -4.45 2.71 -8.87
C ASP A 101 -3.88 1.30 -8.69
N GLU A 102 -2.57 1.11 -8.93
CA GLU A 102 -1.89 -0.16 -8.63
C GLU A 102 -1.85 -0.46 -7.13
N GLY A 103 -1.67 0.56 -6.28
CA GLY A 103 -1.82 0.41 -4.83
C GLY A 103 -3.22 -0.05 -4.41
N VAL A 104 -4.28 0.53 -5.01
CA VAL A 104 -5.67 0.10 -4.76
C VAL A 104 -5.87 -1.35 -5.20
N LYS A 105 -5.35 -1.77 -6.36
CA LYS A 105 -5.41 -3.17 -6.82
C LYS A 105 -4.70 -4.11 -5.85
N GLN A 106 -3.52 -3.74 -5.38
CA GLN A 106 -2.77 -4.50 -4.36
C GLN A 106 -3.59 -4.65 -3.07
N LEU A 107 -4.18 -3.54 -2.60
CA LEU A 107 -4.97 -3.54 -1.38
C LEU A 107 -6.22 -4.44 -1.49
N LYS A 108 -6.92 -4.45 -2.63
CA LYS A 108 -8.02 -5.40 -2.92
C LYS A 108 -7.54 -6.85 -2.84
N LYS A 109 -6.37 -7.14 -3.42
CA LYS A 109 -5.76 -8.47 -3.39
C LYS A 109 -5.43 -8.89 -1.96
N TYR A 110 -4.86 -8.00 -1.15
CA TYR A 110 -4.55 -8.30 0.24
C TYR A 110 -5.79 -8.56 1.08
N ILE A 111 -6.83 -7.73 0.97
CA ILE A 111 -8.12 -7.97 1.63
C ILE A 111 -8.68 -9.35 1.26
N PHE A 112 -8.58 -9.74 -0.01
CA PHE A 112 -8.99 -11.07 -0.46
C PHE A 112 -8.17 -12.18 0.21
N VAL A 113 -6.84 -12.08 0.21
CA VAL A 113 -5.94 -13.08 0.80
C VAL A 113 -6.16 -13.21 2.30
N ILE A 114 -6.28 -12.09 3.02
CA ILE A 114 -6.54 -12.05 4.46
C ILE A 114 -7.90 -12.69 4.79
N SER A 115 -8.90 -12.49 3.93
CA SER A 115 -10.18 -13.19 4.04
C SER A 115 -10.12 -14.70 3.77
N LYS A 116 -8.94 -15.30 3.58
CA LYS A 116 -8.73 -16.76 3.55
C LYS A 116 -8.18 -17.32 4.86
N GLY A 117 -7.75 -16.48 5.81
CA GLY A 117 -7.25 -16.92 7.10
C GLY A 117 -5.79 -17.32 7.04
N ASN A 118 -5.38 -18.32 7.82
CA ASN A 118 -4.00 -18.77 7.87
C ASN A 118 -3.60 -19.45 6.56
N ALA A 119 -2.42 -19.11 6.05
CA ALA A 119 -1.82 -19.81 4.94
C ALA A 119 -1.26 -21.17 5.41
N GLN A 120 -1.42 -22.19 4.58
CA GLN A 120 -0.87 -23.52 4.80
C GLN A 120 0.03 -23.89 3.61
N ILE A 121 1.34 -23.94 3.86
CA ILE A 121 2.35 -24.19 2.81
C ILE A 121 2.16 -25.58 2.18
N LYS A 122 1.88 -26.60 3.00
CA LYS A 122 1.68 -27.99 2.52
C LYS A 122 0.48 -28.11 1.58
N GLU A 123 -0.59 -27.39 1.89
CA GLU A 123 -1.84 -27.37 1.11
C GLU A 123 -1.81 -26.34 -0.03
N LYS A 124 -0.71 -25.60 -0.16
CA LYS A 124 -0.56 -24.48 -1.10
C LYS A 124 -1.69 -23.45 -1.00
N SER A 125 -2.17 -23.20 0.21
CA SER A 125 -3.22 -22.21 0.44
C SER A 125 -2.62 -20.82 0.62
N VAL A 126 -3.35 -19.81 0.13
CA VAL A 126 -3.04 -18.38 0.32
C VAL A 126 -3.66 -17.92 1.64
N GLY A 127 -3.03 -16.93 2.28
CA GLY A 127 -3.49 -16.42 3.57
C GLY A 127 -2.43 -15.65 4.33
N ILE A 128 -2.69 -15.43 5.61
CA ILE A 128 -1.78 -14.82 6.57
C ILE A 128 -0.69 -15.83 6.96
N LEU A 129 0.56 -15.40 6.89
CA LEU A 129 1.73 -16.16 7.33
C LEU A 129 2.53 -15.29 8.31
N ASP A 130 1.90 -14.94 9.43
CA ASP A 130 2.48 -14.04 10.42
C ASP A 130 2.05 -14.50 11.83
N SER A 131 2.98 -15.03 12.61
CA SER A 131 2.71 -15.62 13.93
C SER A 131 2.29 -14.60 14.99
N ARG A 132 2.40 -13.30 14.70
CA ARG A 132 1.95 -12.22 15.60
C ARG A 132 0.43 -12.03 15.56
N ILE A 133 -0.25 -12.64 14.60
CA ILE A 133 -1.69 -12.51 14.42
C ILE A 133 -2.32 -13.88 14.57
N SER A 134 -3.16 -14.03 15.59
CA SER A 134 -4.07 -15.16 15.72
C SER A 134 -5.37 -14.89 14.96
N ILE A 135 -5.98 -15.97 14.48
CA ILE A 135 -7.22 -15.92 13.71
C ILE A 135 -8.25 -16.81 14.37
N GLU A 136 -9.38 -16.22 14.71
CA GLU A 136 -10.51 -16.91 15.30
C GLU A 136 -11.70 -16.92 14.33
N SER A 137 -12.56 -17.92 14.46
CA SER A 137 -13.82 -17.95 13.73
C SER A 137 -14.79 -16.91 14.32
N GLY A 138 -15.32 -16.04 13.48
CA GLY A 138 -16.29 -15.05 13.93
C GLY A 138 -16.57 -14.00 12.88
N LEU A 139 -17.76 -13.40 12.93
CA LEU A 139 -18.08 -12.30 12.04
C LEU A 139 -17.20 -11.08 12.36
N SER A 140 -16.59 -10.51 11.32
CA SER A 140 -15.89 -9.23 11.37
C SER A 140 -15.98 -8.52 10.02
N TYR A 141 -15.41 -7.32 9.96
CA TYR A 141 -15.36 -6.48 8.78
C TYR A 141 -13.95 -5.92 8.60
N THR A 142 -13.47 -5.95 7.36
CA THR A 142 -12.17 -5.38 6.99
C THR A 142 -12.36 -4.33 5.93
N ARG A 143 -11.80 -3.13 6.14
CA ARG A 143 -11.69 -2.08 5.12
C ARG A 143 -10.25 -1.93 4.62
N GLY A 144 -10.12 -1.40 3.41
CA GLY A 144 -8.82 -0.97 2.88
C GLY A 144 -8.72 0.54 2.86
N ILE A 145 -7.59 1.09 3.27
CA ILE A 145 -7.27 2.51 3.13
C ILE A 145 -5.93 2.61 2.41
N LEU A 146 -5.89 3.33 1.29
CA LEU A 146 -4.63 3.76 0.70
C LEU A 146 -4.38 5.21 1.11
N ILE A 147 -3.18 5.49 1.61
CA ILE A 147 -2.72 6.84 1.97
C ILE A 147 -1.56 7.19 1.05
N ALA A 148 -1.76 8.23 0.23
CA ALA A 148 -0.75 8.76 -0.67
C ALA A 148 -0.26 10.12 -0.18
N SER A 149 1.01 10.20 0.23
CA SER A 149 1.64 11.46 0.62
C SER A 149 2.39 12.07 -0.56
N PHE A 150 2.16 13.36 -0.82
CA PHE A 150 2.81 14.18 -1.82
C PHE A 150 3.63 15.26 -1.13
N GLY A 151 4.95 15.19 -1.28
CA GLY A 151 5.86 16.05 -0.51
C GLY A 151 5.74 15.77 0.99
N SER A 152 5.76 16.83 1.81
CA SER A 152 5.71 16.68 3.27
C SER A 152 4.36 16.98 3.91
N GLN A 153 3.40 17.55 3.16
CA GLN A 153 2.19 18.13 3.76
C GLN A 153 0.88 17.73 3.07
N ARG A 154 0.92 17.30 1.81
CA ARG A 154 -0.31 16.96 1.07
C ARG A 154 -0.56 15.46 1.14
N VAL A 155 -1.75 15.06 1.56
CA VAL A 155 -2.15 13.65 1.66
C VAL A 155 -3.47 13.44 0.92
N LEU A 156 -3.52 12.41 0.09
CA LEU A 156 -4.73 11.90 -0.53
C LEU A 156 -5.05 10.52 0.05
N THR A 157 -6.33 10.22 0.18
CA THR A 157 -6.79 8.91 0.63
C THR A 157 -7.68 8.26 -0.43
N ARG A 158 -7.64 6.93 -0.50
CA ARG A 158 -8.59 6.11 -1.24
C ARG A 158 -9.09 5.00 -0.35
N GLU A 159 -10.39 4.94 -0.15
CA GLU A 159 -11.02 3.90 0.65
C GLU A 159 -11.55 2.77 -0.24
N ILE A 160 -11.38 1.55 0.24
CA ILE A 160 -12.03 0.36 -0.28
C ILE A 160 -13.12 -0.02 0.70
N ASN A 161 -14.34 -0.12 0.19
CA ASN A 161 -15.54 -0.42 0.95
C ASN A 161 -15.34 -1.60 1.91
N LEU A 162 -16.02 -1.48 3.04
CA LEU A 162 -16.04 -2.44 4.12
C LEU A 162 -16.43 -3.84 3.61
N LYS A 163 -15.56 -4.83 3.82
CA LYS A 163 -15.79 -6.22 3.43
C LYS A 163 -16.13 -7.06 4.64
N LYS A 164 -17.32 -7.67 4.63
CA LYS A 164 -17.72 -8.69 5.60
C LYS A 164 -16.85 -9.94 5.46
N ILE A 165 -16.30 -10.43 6.55
CA ILE A 165 -15.51 -11.66 6.61
C ILE A 165 -15.89 -12.48 7.86
N TYR A 166 -15.65 -13.80 7.81
CA TYR A 166 -15.93 -14.70 8.94
C TYR A 166 -14.65 -15.09 9.67
N ARG A 167 -13.81 -14.10 9.98
CA ARG A 167 -12.57 -14.26 10.74
C ARG A 167 -12.32 -13.05 11.64
N LYS A 168 -12.05 -13.27 12.92
CA LYS A 168 -11.56 -12.24 13.84
C LYS A 168 -10.05 -12.33 13.93
N PHE A 169 -9.40 -11.18 14.06
CA PHE A 169 -7.95 -11.08 14.18
C PHE A 169 -7.60 -10.62 15.58
N VAL A 170 -6.61 -11.28 16.18
CA VAL A 170 -6.11 -10.97 17.52
C VAL A 170 -4.59 -10.80 17.42
N ILE A 171 -4.06 -9.73 18.03
CA ILE A 171 -2.61 -9.58 18.16
C ILE A 171 -2.15 -10.44 19.32
N ASN A 172 -1.15 -11.28 19.06
CA ASN A 172 -0.51 -12.05 20.10
C ASN A 172 0.48 -11.15 20.83
N ASP A 173 0.10 -10.66 22.00
CA ASP A 173 1.04 -10.06 22.95
C ASP A 173 2.01 -11.14 23.41
N LYS A 174 3.30 -10.90 23.21
CA LYS A 174 4.38 -11.71 23.76
C LYS A 174 4.90 -11.06 25.02
#